data_AF-A0A961XJU8-F1
#
_entry.id   AF-A0A961XJU8-F1
#
_cell.length_a   1.000
_cell.length_b   1.000
_cell.length_c   1.000
_cell.angle_alpha   90.00
_cell.angle_beta   90.00
_cell.angle_gamma   90.00
#
_symmetry.space_group_name_H-M   'P 1'
#
loop_
_entity.id
_entity.type
_entity.pdbx_description
1 polymer ?
#
loop_
_entity_poly.entity_id
_entity_poly.type
_entity_poly.pdbx_seq_one_letter_code
_entity_poly.pdbx_strand_id
1 'polypeptide(L)'
;MTEPFETALSKKELESGHMLTPRFDANGLVTAVVSDAVDGVVLMVAHMNAEALARTIETGQAWYWSRSRQELWLKGGTSGETQRVVEMRTDCDQDA
;
A
#
# COMPACT_ATOMS: atom_id res chain seq x y z
N MET A 1 -14.39 -12.89 6.60
CA MET A 1 -13.70 -11.88 5.77
C MET A 1 -12.42 -12.54 5.31
N THR A 2 -12.22 -12.65 4.00
CA THR A 2 -10.99 -13.24 3.45
C THR A 2 -9.92 -12.17 3.55
N GLU A 3 -8.85 -12.42 4.29
CA GLU A 3 -7.67 -11.55 4.27
C GLU A 3 -7.14 -11.50 2.82
N PRO A 4 -6.99 -10.32 2.20
CA PRO A 4 -6.67 -10.22 0.78
C PRO A 4 -5.22 -10.64 0.45
N PHE A 5 -4.39 -10.85 1.47
CA PHE A 5 -2.99 -11.24 1.31
C PHE A 5 -2.66 -12.47 2.15
N GLU A 6 -1.87 -13.37 1.58
CA GLU A 6 -1.30 -14.50 2.31
C GLU A 6 -0.09 -14.05 3.14
N THR A 7 0.29 -14.86 4.13
CA THR A 7 1.48 -14.63 4.95
C THR A 7 2.60 -15.59 4.53
N ALA A 8 3.81 -15.07 4.35
CA ALA A 8 4.98 -15.90 4.05
C ALA A 8 5.28 -16.86 5.22
N LEU A 9 5.64 -18.11 4.90
CA LEU A 9 5.93 -19.14 5.90
C LEU A 9 7.41 -19.11 6.36
N SER A 10 8.26 -18.37 5.65
CA SER A 10 9.69 -18.22 5.95
C SER A 10 10.30 -16.93 5.39
N LYS A 11 11.42 -16.50 5.97
CA LYS A 11 12.20 -15.34 5.49
C LYS A 11 12.69 -15.53 4.04
N LYS A 12 13.03 -16.76 3.65
CA LYS A 12 13.47 -17.07 2.29
C LYS A 12 12.35 -16.84 1.28
N GLU A 13 11.12 -17.21 1.60
CA GLU A 13 9.96 -16.96 0.74
C GLU A 13 9.63 -15.47 0.66
N LEU A 14 9.79 -14.73 1.76
CA LEU A 14 9.61 -13.28 1.78
C LEU A 14 10.60 -12.55 0.86
N GLU A 15 11.87 -12.97 0.86
CA GLU A 15 12.94 -12.30 0.10
C GLU A 15 13.04 -12.74 -1.37
N SER A 16 12.65 -13.98 -1.69
CA SER A 16 12.88 -14.58 -3.02
C SER A 16 11.64 -15.16 -3.69
N GLY A 17 10.49 -15.12 -3.02
CA GLY A 17 9.21 -15.57 -3.56
C GLY A 17 8.60 -14.58 -4.57
N HIS A 18 7.49 -15.00 -5.16
CA HIS A 18 6.70 -14.17 -6.09
C HIS A 18 5.38 -13.70 -5.49
N MET A 19 5.10 -14.09 -4.25
CA MET A 19 3.90 -13.71 -3.52
C MET A 19 4.16 -12.39 -2.80
N LEU A 20 3.24 -11.44 -2.95
CA LEU A 20 3.19 -10.25 -2.11
C LEU A 20 2.59 -10.65 -0.75
N THR A 21 3.36 -10.47 0.32
CA THR A 21 2.97 -10.83 1.69
C THR A 21 3.24 -9.64 2.63
N PRO A 22 2.42 -8.57 2.56
CA PRO A 22 2.66 -7.34 3.30
C PRO A 22 2.63 -7.58 4.80
N ARG A 23 3.61 -7.04 5.51
CA ARG A 23 3.71 -7.11 6.97
C ARG A 23 3.04 -5.91 7.60
N PHE A 24 1.74 -6.04 7.85
CA PHE A 24 0.99 -5.04 8.58
C PHE A 24 1.44 -4.94 10.04
N ASP A 25 1.48 -3.72 10.57
CA ASP A 25 1.79 -3.44 11.97
C ASP A 25 0.68 -3.91 12.93
N ALA A 26 0.84 -3.66 14.23
CA ALA A 26 -0.16 -4.01 15.25
C ALA A 26 -1.54 -3.33 15.04
N ASN A 27 -1.62 -2.30 14.20
CA ASN A 27 -2.87 -1.61 13.84
C ASN A 27 -3.43 -2.09 12.49
N GLY A 28 -2.80 -3.07 11.85
CA GLY A 28 -3.20 -3.57 10.54
C GLY A 28 -2.78 -2.64 9.39
N LEU A 29 -1.67 -1.90 9.54
CA LEU A 29 -1.22 -0.88 8.57
C LEU A 29 0.18 -1.14 8.02
N VAL A 30 0.39 -0.79 6.76
CA VAL A 30 1.72 -0.59 6.15
C VAL A 30 1.90 0.89 5.82
N THR A 31 3.16 1.34 5.75
CA THR A 31 3.49 2.70 5.34
C THR A 31 3.58 2.77 3.82
N ALA A 32 3.00 3.81 3.20
CA ALA A 32 3.13 4.05 1.76
C ALA A 32 3.89 5.35 1.54
N VAL A 33 5.05 5.27 0.89
CA VAL A 33 5.82 6.45 0.44
C VAL A 33 5.53 6.67 -1.04
N VAL A 34 5.02 7.85 -1.35
CA VAL A 34 4.60 8.20 -2.72
C VAL A 34 5.63 9.14 -3.32
N SER A 35 6.17 8.76 -4.47
CA SER A 35 7.04 9.60 -5.27
C SER A 35 6.43 9.88 -6.64
N ASP A 36 6.80 11.01 -7.23
CA ASP A 36 6.48 11.30 -8.62
C ASP A 36 7.25 10.34 -9.54
N ALA A 37 6.56 9.77 -10.52
CA ALA A 37 7.13 8.74 -11.39
C ALA A 37 8.14 9.27 -12.42
N VAL A 38 8.21 10.59 -12.63
CA VAL A 38 9.11 11.23 -13.60
C VAL A 38 10.43 11.60 -12.96
N ASP A 39 10.40 12.24 -11.79
CA ASP A 39 11.60 12.81 -11.15
C ASP A 39 11.95 12.21 -9.79
N GLY A 40 11.10 11.33 -9.24
CA GLY A 40 11.33 10.66 -7.96
C GLY A 40 11.11 11.54 -6.74
N VAL A 41 10.58 12.76 -6.89
CA VAL A 41 10.29 13.64 -5.76
C VAL A 41 9.23 13.01 -4.86
N VAL A 42 9.50 12.94 -3.55
CA VAL A 42 8.54 12.46 -2.56
C VAL A 42 7.39 13.46 -2.44
N LEU A 43 6.19 13.00 -2.77
CA LEU A 43 4.97 13.81 -2.74
C LEU A 43 4.28 13.72 -1.37
N MET A 44 4.22 12.52 -0.79
CA MET A 44 3.58 12.29 0.50
C MET A 44 3.95 10.95 1.13
N VAL A 45 3.65 10.82 2.42
CA VAL A 45 3.61 9.57 3.17
C VAL A 45 2.20 9.34 3.68
N ALA A 46 1.71 8.12 3.57
CA ALA A 46 0.41 7.70 4.07
C ALA A 46 0.47 6.29 4.66
N HIS A 47 -0.68 5.78 5.10
CA HIS A 47 -0.84 4.42 5.58
C HIS A 47 -1.88 3.70 4.73
N MET A 48 -1.70 2.40 4.54
CA MET A 48 -2.68 1.52 3.91
C MET A 48 -2.99 0.37 4.86
N ASN A 49 -4.28 0.07 5.04
CA ASN A 49 -4.69 -1.24 5.56
C ASN A 49 -4.76 -2.25 4.41
N ALA A 50 -5.07 -3.51 4.72
CA ALA A 50 -5.16 -4.57 3.71
C ALA A 50 -6.16 -4.24 2.58
N GLU A 51 -7.31 -3.66 2.89
CA GLU A 51 -8.29 -3.27 1.86
C GLU A 51 -7.77 -2.13 0.95
N ALA A 52 -7.14 -1.10 1.53
CA ALA A 52 -6.58 0.02 0.76
C ALA A 52 -5.49 -0.45 -0.21
N LEU A 53 -4.59 -1.32 0.24
CA LEU A 53 -3.55 -1.89 -0.61
C LEU A 53 -4.15 -2.75 -1.73
N ALA A 54 -5.11 -3.63 -1.40
CA ALA A 54 -5.77 -4.49 -2.38
C ALA A 54 -6.50 -3.67 -3.46
N ARG A 55 -7.25 -2.63 -3.08
CA ARG A 55 -7.91 -1.73 -4.04
C ARG A 55 -6.92 -0.92 -4.86
N THR A 56 -5.79 -0.53 -4.29
CA THR A 56 -4.74 0.17 -5.03
C THR A 56 -4.19 -0.70 -6.16
N ILE A 57 -3.93 -1.98 -5.87
CA ILE A 57 -3.47 -2.96 -6.85
C ILE A 57 -4.55 -3.23 -7.91
N GLU A 58 -5.80 -3.44 -7.48
CA GLU A 58 -6.92 -3.76 -8.37
C GLU A 58 -7.25 -2.61 -9.33
N THR A 59 -7.29 -1.38 -8.81
CA THR A 59 -7.81 -0.21 -9.56
C THR A 59 -6.72 0.61 -10.23
N GLY A 60 -5.45 0.43 -9.84
CA GLY A 60 -4.35 1.30 -10.28
C GLY A 60 -4.45 2.75 -9.79
N GLN A 61 -5.32 3.03 -8.81
CA GLN A 61 -5.50 4.34 -8.19
C GLN A 61 -5.05 4.27 -6.73
N ALA A 62 -4.44 5.33 -6.20
CA ALA A 62 -3.97 5.29 -4.81
C ALA A 62 -5.11 5.39 -3.79
N TRP A 63 -5.29 4.32 -3.01
CA TRP A 63 -6.19 4.25 -1.86
C TRP A 63 -5.38 4.21 -0.56
N TYR A 64 -5.83 4.94 0.46
CA TYR A 64 -5.18 5.01 1.76
C TYR A 64 -6.17 4.75 2.89
N TRP A 65 -5.65 4.43 4.07
CA TRP A 65 -6.41 4.34 5.31
C TRP A 65 -6.19 5.59 6.17
N SER A 66 -7.27 6.34 6.41
CA SER A 66 -7.23 7.53 7.26
C SER A 66 -7.34 7.14 8.73
N ARG A 67 -6.21 7.05 9.44
CA ARG A 67 -6.17 6.65 10.87
C ARG A 67 -7.08 7.48 11.79
N SER A 68 -7.17 8.79 11.56
CA SER A 68 -8.00 9.69 12.37
C SER A 68 -9.50 9.55 12.11
N ARG A 69 -9.86 9.14 10.91
CA ARG A 69 -11.26 8.99 10.47
C ARG A 69 -11.73 7.53 10.58
N GLN A 70 -10.79 6.59 10.58
CA GLN A 70 -11.01 5.15 10.46
C GLN A 70 -11.80 4.81 9.18
N GLU A 71 -11.36 5.40 8.07
CA GLU A 71 -12.03 5.27 6.77
C GLU A 71 -11.03 4.99 5.65
N LEU A 72 -11.51 4.24 4.66
CA LEU A 72 -10.85 4.08 3.38
C LEU A 72 -10.98 5.38 2.56
N TRP A 73 -9.90 5.82 1.93
CA TRP A 73 -9.84 7.09 1.21
C TRP A 73 -9.16 6.94 -0.16
N LEU A 74 -9.92 7.19 -1.24
CA LEU A 74 -9.37 7.39 -2.58
C LEU A 74 -8.73 8.78 -2.67
N LYS A 75 -7.43 8.84 -2.92
CA LYS A 75 -6.72 10.11 -3.06
C LYS A 75 -7.30 10.92 -4.22
N GLY A 76 -7.68 12.17 -3.92
CA GLY A 76 -8.27 13.05 -4.92
C GLY A 76 -9.74 12.79 -5.23
N GLY A 77 -10.41 11.84 -4.57
CA GLY A 77 -11.82 11.52 -4.84
C GLY A 77 -12.79 12.71 -4.67
N THR A 78 -12.41 13.71 -3.87
CA THR A 78 -13.17 14.96 -3.70
C THR A 78 -12.53 16.15 -4.42
N SER A 79 -11.20 16.25 -4.41
CA SER A 79 -10.49 17.42 -4.95
C SER A 79 -10.15 17.33 -6.44
N GLY A 80 -10.23 16.15 -7.05
CA GLY A 80 -9.75 15.87 -8.41
C GLY A 80 -8.25 15.55 -8.50
N GLU A 81 -7.47 15.83 -7.46
CA GLU A 81 -6.02 15.58 -7.39
C GLU A 81 -5.71 14.10 -7.13
N THR A 82 -6.00 13.26 -8.13
CA THR A 82 -5.85 11.81 -8.06
C THR A 82 -4.41 11.37 -8.32
N GLN A 83 -4.06 10.17 -7.85
CA GLN A 83 -2.76 9.56 -8.07
C GLN A 83 -2.98 8.21 -8.76
N ARG A 84 -2.48 8.09 -10.00
CA ARG A 84 -2.43 6.83 -10.74
C ARG A 84 -1.11 6.13 -10.43
N VAL A 85 -1.18 4.86 -10.07
CA VAL A 85 -0.01 4.03 -9.81
C VAL A 85 0.69 3.70 -11.13
N VAL A 86 2.00 3.95 -11.17
CA VAL A 86 2.88 3.57 -12.30
C VAL A 86 3.68 2.32 -11.96
N GLU A 87 4.19 2.26 -10.73
CA GLU A 87 4.93 1.13 -10.18
C GLU A 87 4.66 1.05 -8.67
N MET A 88 4.71 -0.16 -8.13
CA MET A 88 4.75 -0.40 -6.69
C MET A 88 5.93 -1.30 -6.37
N ARG A 89 6.61 -1.00 -5.27
CA ARG A 89 7.69 -1.81 -4.70
C ARG A 89 7.43 -1.96 -3.22
N THR A 90 7.99 -3.02 -2.65
CA THR A 90 8.05 -3.20 -1.20
C THR A 90 9.49 -3.05 -0.73
N ASP A 91 9.66 -2.73 0.53
CA ASP A 91 10.93 -2.83 1.23
C ASP A 91 11.31 -4.31 1.51
N CYS A 92 12.41 -4.54 2.24
CA CYS A 92 13.00 -5.87 2.36
C CYS A 92 12.21 -6.85 3.26
N ASP A 93 11.37 -6.34 4.15
CA ASP A 93 10.52 -7.16 5.00
C ASP A 93 9.01 -6.89 4.82
N GLN A 94 8.68 -6.13 3.78
CA GLN A 94 7.37 -5.84 3.23
C GLN A 94 6.44 -5.08 4.19
N ASP A 95 6.97 -4.23 5.07
CA ASP A 95 6.16 -3.33 5.92
C ASP A 95 5.95 -1.93 5.34
N ALA A 96 6.60 -1.64 4.20
CA ALA A 96 6.47 -0.41 3.42
C ALA A 96 6.63 -0.64 1.91
#